data_AF-A0A3M1E5X9-F1
#
_entry.id   AF-A0A3M1E5X9-F1
#
_cell.length_a   1.000
_cell.length_b   1.000
_cell.length_c   1.000
_cell.angle_alpha   90.00
_cell.angle_beta   90.00
_cell.angle_gamma   90.00
#
_symmetry.space_group_name_H-M   'P 1'
#
loop_
_entity.id
_entity.type
_entity.pdbx_description
1 polymer ?
#
loop_
_entity_poly.entity_id
_entity_poly.type
_entity_poly.pdbx_seq_one_letter_code
_entity_poly.pdbx_strand_id
1 'polypeptide(L)'
;MTEIDLLQAVQQGPVLTVNRRLRAWLAEEYDRRMVQAGRQVWDRPEILPAGAWLMQQLQQADPDRRILTPVQHELLWQQIIAEDSRAQGAPLVGTVSCARLALEAQQLLGEYCCDIDSDWGSDDVRAFLRWRSIWQERVGKEGWHGPHQVGELVLKLLEQNRLAPPEAVTLAGFDTMTPVFERLLKVLEERGCRVCQLETPRGVSEPVVVSANDPDDEIGRCATWVRQVLDANPDVRIGIVVPRLEDYRAPLLHGLQAELAPASCLLPDSEAPVNISLGTSLA
;
A
#
# COMPACT_ATOMS: atom_id res chain seq x y z
N MET A 1 -14.49 -14.17 9.93
CA MET A 1 -14.19 -12.80 10.38
C MET A 1 -15.49 -12.10 10.69
N THR A 2 -15.56 -11.40 11.82
CA THR A 2 -16.74 -10.62 12.24
C THR A 2 -16.57 -9.18 11.80
N GLU A 3 -17.63 -8.60 11.24
CA GLU A 3 -17.69 -7.17 10.89
C GLU A 3 -17.84 -6.32 12.18
N ILE A 4 -17.11 -5.20 12.27
CA ILE A 4 -17.08 -4.33 13.45
C ILE A 4 -16.99 -2.83 13.09
N ASP A 5 -17.67 -1.98 13.86
CA ASP A 5 -17.56 -0.52 13.72
C ASP A 5 -16.18 0.01 14.14
N LEU A 6 -15.75 1.12 13.54
CA LEU A 6 -14.47 1.77 13.80
C LEU A 6 -14.22 2.10 15.28
N LEU A 7 -15.22 2.61 16.01
CA LEU A 7 -15.05 2.97 17.42
C LEU A 7 -14.81 1.73 18.29
N GLN A 8 -15.51 0.65 17.98
CA GLN A 8 -15.38 -0.62 18.68
C GLN A 8 -14.07 -1.33 18.30
N ALA A 9 -13.67 -1.26 17.03
CA ALA A 9 -12.43 -1.85 16.52
C ALA A 9 -11.20 -1.30 17.25
N VAL A 10 -11.11 0.03 17.36
CA VAL A 10 -9.99 0.72 18.04
C VAL A 10 -9.90 0.37 19.53
N GLN A 11 -11.03 0.11 20.19
CA GLN A 11 -11.04 -0.26 21.60
C GLN A 11 -10.57 -1.71 21.86
N GLN A 12 -10.69 -2.58 20.85
CA GLN A 12 -10.36 -4.01 20.99
C GLN A 12 -8.91 -4.32 20.61
N GLY A 13 -8.25 -3.44 19.85
CA GLY A 13 -6.86 -3.62 19.44
C GLY A 13 -6.48 -2.82 18.20
N PRO A 14 -5.34 -3.14 17.57
CA PRO A 14 -4.88 -2.44 16.39
C PRO A 14 -5.80 -2.64 15.18
N VAL A 15 -6.02 -1.55 14.44
CA VAL A 15 -6.68 -1.55 13.14
C VAL A 15 -5.62 -1.51 12.05
N LEU A 16 -5.45 -2.64 11.36
CA LEU A 16 -4.53 -2.79 10.26
C LEU A 16 -5.18 -2.33 8.96
N THR A 17 -4.46 -1.52 8.21
CA THR A 17 -4.91 -0.96 6.93
C THR A 17 -4.03 -1.48 5.80
N VAL A 18 -4.60 -1.58 4.59
CA VAL A 18 -3.83 -1.93 3.40
C VAL A 18 -2.75 -0.91 3.03
N ASN A 19 -2.97 0.37 3.34
CA ASN A 19 -2.05 1.43 2.95
C ASN A 19 -2.14 2.66 3.87
N ARG A 20 -1.14 3.56 3.72
CA ARG A 20 -1.03 4.79 4.52
C ARG A 20 -2.18 5.76 4.29
N ARG A 21 -2.83 5.72 3.13
CA ARG A 21 -3.93 6.62 2.81
C ARG A 21 -5.19 6.24 3.59
N LEU A 22 -5.56 4.96 3.57
CA LEU A 22 -6.68 4.46 4.36
C LEU A 22 -6.43 4.67 5.85
N ARG A 23 -5.19 4.47 6.32
CA ARG A 23 -4.79 4.84 7.69
C ARG A 23 -5.10 6.30 8.03
N ALA A 24 -4.67 7.23 7.18
CA ALA A 24 -4.89 8.66 7.42
C ALA A 24 -6.39 9.00 7.43
N TRP A 25 -7.15 8.44 6.49
CA TRP A 25 -8.59 8.63 6.41
C TRP A 25 -9.33 8.08 7.64
N LEU A 26 -9.01 6.85 8.08
CA LEU A 26 -9.62 6.26 9.27
C LEU A 26 -9.28 7.01 10.55
N ALA A 27 -8.06 7.54 10.66
CA ALA A 27 -7.68 8.38 11.80
C ALA A 27 -8.51 9.67 11.84
N GLU A 28 -8.68 10.34 10.70
CA GLU A 28 -9.50 11.56 10.60
C GLU A 28 -10.99 11.27 10.87
N GLU A 29 -11.50 10.15 10.37
CA GLU A 29 -12.88 9.73 10.61
C GLU A 29 -13.11 9.39 12.09
N TYR A 30 -12.16 8.72 12.73
CA TYR A 30 -12.19 8.47 14.17
C TYR A 30 -12.22 9.79 14.96
N ASP A 31 -11.30 10.71 14.64
CA ASP A 31 -11.22 12.02 15.30
C ASP A 31 -12.53 12.81 15.14
N ARG A 32 -13.13 12.80 13.94
CA ARG A 32 -14.43 13.45 13.71
C ARG A 32 -15.53 12.87 14.59
N ARG A 33 -15.61 11.54 14.71
CA ARG A 33 -16.61 10.88 15.57
C ARG A 33 -16.40 11.21 17.05
N MET A 34 -15.15 11.34 17.49
CA MET A 34 -14.84 11.73 18.87
C MET A 34 -15.29 13.18 19.17
N VAL A 35 -15.08 14.10 18.23
CA VAL A 35 -15.60 15.49 18.33
C VAL A 35 -17.13 15.50 18.36
N GLN A 36 -17.79 14.74 17.49
CA GLN A 36 -19.26 14.62 17.45
C GLN A 36 -19.83 14.02 18.75
N ALA A 37 -19.09 13.11 19.39
CA ALA A 37 -19.41 12.58 20.71
C ALA A 37 -19.10 13.56 21.87
N GLY A 38 -18.68 14.79 21.57
CA GLY A 38 -18.39 15.84 22.54
C GLY A 38 -17.07 15.67 23.30
N ARG A 39 -16.16 14.82 22.84
CA ARG A 39 -14.84 14.65 23.45
C ARG A 39 -13.92 15.80 23.02
N GLN A 40 -13.08 16.26 23.94
CA GLN A 40 -12.07 17.29 23.67
C GLN A 40 -10.65 16.72 23.60
N VAL A 41 -10.41 15.59 24.26
CA VAL A 41 -9.14 14.87 24.28
C VAL A 41 -9.44 13.38 24.29
N TRP A 42 -8.68 12.60 23.53
CA TRP A 42 -8.73 11.16 23.49
C TRP A 42 -7.35 10.58 23.19
N ASP A 43 -7.16 9.32 23.55
CA ASP A 43 -5.94 8.59 23.24
C ASP A 43 -5.84 8.35 21.73
N ARG A 44 -4.61 8.40 21.22
CA ARG A 44 -4.36 8.19 19.81
C ARG A 44 -4.68 6.72 19.45
N PRO A 45 -5.59 6.47 18.49
CA PRO A 45 -5.96 5.11 18.14
C PRO A 45 -4.80 4.39 17.43
N GLU A 46 -4.68 3.08 17.65
CA GLU A 46 -3.66 2.25 17.01
C GLU A 46 -4.11 1.84 15.58
N ILE A 47 -4.13 2.83 14.68
CA ILE A 47 -4.47 2.64 13.25
C ILE A 47 -3.19 2.76 12.42
N LEU A 48 -2.81 1.68 11.74
CA LEU A 48 -1.55 1.59 11.03
C LEU A 48 -1.60 0.65 9.82
N PRO A 49 -0.73 0.82 8.81
CA PRO A 49 -0.59 -0.15 7.75
C PRO A 49 -0.10 -1.51 8.28
N ALA A 50 -0.57 -2.62 7.72
CA ALA A 50 -0.17 -3.96 8.18
C ALA A 50 1.35 -4.15 8.20
N GLY A 51 2.06 -3.71 7.16
CA GLY A 51 3.53 -3.79 7.13
C GLY A 51 4.21 -2.99 8.25
N ALA A 52 3.63 -1.87 8.67
CA ALA A 52 4.16 -1.08 9.79
C ALA A 52 3.95 -1.79 11.12
N TRP A 53 2.78 -2.40 11.32
CA TRP A 53 2.51 -3.22 12.51
C TRP A 53 3.45 -4.41 12.59
N LEU A 54 3.65 -5.15 11.50
CA LEU A 54 4.58 -6.28 11.45
C LEU A 54 6.01 -5.86 11.78
N MET A 55 6.45 -4.71 11.26
CA MET A 55 7.76 -4.15 11.62
C MET A 55 7.86 -3.83 13.11
N GLN A 56 6.83 -3.23 13.71
CA GLN A 56 6.81 -2.94 15.14
C GLN A 56 6.87 -4.22 15.98
N GLN A 57 6.09 -5.24 15.61
CA GLN A 57 6.10 -6.55 16.27
C GLN A 57 7.49 -7.20 16.20
N LEU A 58 8.14 -7.15 15.04
CA LEU A 58 9.49 -7.66 14.86
C LEU A 58 10.50 -6.91 15.73
N GLN A 59 10.48 -5.58 15.71
CA GLN A 59 11.41 -4.76 16.49
C GLN A 59 11.24 -4.94 18.00
N GLN A 60 10.03 -5.20 18.48
CA GLN A 60 9.78 -5.47 19.90
C GLN A 60 10.35 -6.83 20.33
N ALA A 61 10.19 -7.87 19.50
CA ALA A 61 10.65 -9.23 19.84
C ALA A 61 12.13 -9.48 19.51
N ASP A 62 12.69 -8.73 18.57
CA ASP A 62 14.06 -8.89 18.07
C ASP A 62 14.65 -7.55 17.56
N PRO A 63 15.02 -6.64 18.47
CA PRO A 63 15.46 -5.28 18.12
C PRO A 63 16.77 -5.22 17.34
N ASP A 64 17.62 -6.24 17.47
CA ASP A 64 18.91 -6.32 16.77
C ASP A 64 18.78 -6.86 15.33
N ARG A 65 17.57 -7.25 14.93
CA ARG A 65 17.30 -7.79 13.60
C ARG A 65 17.52 -6.71 12.53
N ARG A 66 18.44 -6.99 11.59
CA ARG A 66 18.81 -6.06 10.53
C ARG A 66 17.90 -6.20 9.31
N ILE A 67 16.97 -5.27 9.15
CA ILE A 67 16.14 -5.16 7.94
C ILE A 67 16.71 -4.08 7.03
N LEU A 68 16.96 -4.43 5.77
CA LEU A 68 17.36 -3.48 4.74
C LEU A 68 16.21 -2.52 4.44
N THR A 69 16.50 -1.22 4.34
CA THR A 69 15.55 -0.25 3.77
C THR A 69 15.31 -0.55 2.29
N PRO A 70 14.19 -0.09 1.68
CA PRO A 70 13.93 -0.29 0.27
C PRO A 70 15.08 0.16 -0.64
N VAL A 71 15.69 1.30 -0.33
CA VAL A 71 16.83 1.86 -1.09
C VAL A 71 18.08 0.99 -0.94
N GLN A 72 18.39 0.52 0.28
CA GLN A 72 19.51 -0.39 0.50
C GLN A 72 19.30 -1.74 -0.19
N HIS A 73 18.07 -2.24 -0.18
CA HIS A 73 17.73 -3.51 -0.82
C HIS A 73 17.89 -3.41 -2.34
N GLU A 74 17.39 -2.33 -2.95
CA GLU A 74 17.59 -2.06 -4.38
C GLU A 74 19.08 -1.89 -4.73
N LEU A 75 19.83 -1.12 -3.92
CA LEU A 75 21.27 -0.92 -4.14
C LEU A 75 22.04 -2.25 -4.09
N LEU A 76 21.71 -3.15 -3.17
CA LEU A 76 22.32 -4.48 -3.09
C LEU A 76 22.08 -5.28 -4.37
N TRP A 77 20.86 -5.26 -4.91
CA TRP A 77 20.54 -5.90 -6.18
C TRP A 77 21.32 -5.27 -7.35
N GLN A 78 21.41 -3.94 -7.42
CA GLN A 78 22.19 -3.25 -8.44
C GLN A 78 23.67 -3.65 -8.39
N GLN A 79 24.25 -3.75 -7.19
CA GLN A 79 25.64 -4.20 -7.01
C GLN A 79 25.84 -5.63 -7.50
N ILE A 80 24.97 -6.56 -7.09
CA ILE A 80 25.04 -7.97 -7.51
C ILE A 80 24.99 -8.11 -9.03
N ILE A 81 24.04 -7.42 -9.68
CA ILE A 81 23.87 -7.48 -11.14
C ILE A 81 25.05 -6.84 -11.86
N ALA A 82 25.56 -5.70 -11.37
CA ALA A 82 26.73 -5.04 -11.95
C ALA A 82 27.98 -5.92 -11.86
N GLU A 83 28.18 -6.60 -10.73
CA GLU A 83 29.31 -7.51 -10.53
C GLU A 83 29.21 -8.77 -11.40
N ASP A 84 28.04 -9.42 -11.46
CA ASP A 84 27.81 -10.58 -12.33
C ASP A 84 27.98 -10.23 -13.82
N SER A 85 27.42 -9.10 -14.26
CA SER A 85 27.57 -8.62 -15.63
C SER A 85 29.03 -8.38 -16.03
N ARG A 86 29.84 -7.82 -15.11
CA ARG A 86 31.29 -7.67 -15.32
C ARG A 86 31.99 -9.03 -15.41
N ALA A 87 31.63 -9.98 -14.55
CA ALA A 87 32.22 -11.31 -14.54
C ALA A 87 31.92 -12.10 -15.83
N GLN A 88 30.74 -11.90 -16.43
CA GLN A 88 30.35 -12.56 -17.68
C GLN A 88 30.90 -11.89 -18.94
N GLY A 89 31.59 -10.74 -18.81
CA GLY A 89 32.17 -10.02 -19.95
C GLY A 89 31.13 -9.37 -20.87
N ALA A 90 29.87 -9.29 -20.44
CA ALA A 90 28.75 -8.72 -21.19
C ALA A 90 28.11 -7.60 -20.35
N PRO A 91 28.50 -6.32 -20.54
CA PRO A 91 27.92 -5.21 -19.81
C PRO A 91 26.41 -5.11 -20.10
N LEU A 92 25.60 -5.28 -19.06
CA LEU A 92 24.15 -5.18 -19.13
C LEU A 92 23.75 -3.71 -19.24
N VAL A 93 23.02 -3.38 -20.31
CA VAL A 93 22.35 -2.08 -20.44
C VAL A 93 21.13 -2.08 -19.51
N GLY A 94 21.08 -1.16 -18.55
CA GLY A 94 19.91 -1.00 -17.68
C GLY A 94 19.94 -1.76 -16.36
N THR A 95 21.10 -1.89 -15.71
CA THR A 95 21.28 -2.52 -14.38
C THR A 95 20.22 -2.11 -13.35
N VAL A 96 19.86 -0.83 -13.31
CA VAL A 96 18.84 -0.30 -12.38
C VAL A 96 17.46 -0.91 -12.66
N SER A 97 17.06 -1.00 -13.93
CA SER A 97 15.78 -1.60 -14.31
C SER A 97 15.76 -3.09 -14.00
N CYS A 98 16.84 -3.81 -14.31
CA CYS A 98 16.97 -5.23 -14.00
C CYS A 98 16.94 -5.47 -12.48
N ALA A 99 17.59 -4.62 -11.68
CA ALA A 99 17.57 -4.71 -10.22
C ALA A 99 16.17 -4.54 -9.65
N ARG A 100 15.38 -3.60 -10.18
CA ARG A 100 13.98 -3.41 -9.77
C ARG A 100 13.13 -4.62 -10.10
N LEU A 101 13.24 -5.17 -11.32
CA LEU A 101 12.50 -6.37 -11.72
C LEU A 101 12.91 -7.60 -10.90
N ALA A 102 14.20 -7.79 -10.64
CA ALA A 102 14.70 -8.89 -9.82
C ALA A 102 14.23 -8.75 -8.36
N LEU A 103 14.25 -7.53 -7.81
CA LEU A 103 13.72 -7.25 -6.50
C LEU A 103 12.22 -7.59 -6.42
N GLU A 104 11.42 -7.12 -7.38
CA GLU A 104 9.98 -7.40 -7.46
C GLU A 104 9.70 -8.90 -7.57
N ALA A 105 10.42 -9.62 -8.43
CA ALA A 105 10.30 -11.07 -8.55
C ALA A 105 10.63 -11.78 -7.23
N GLN A 106 11.70 -11.38 -6.54
CA GLN A 106 12.05 -11.95 -5.24
C GLN A 106 10.99 -11.66 -4.16
N GLN A 107 10.39 -10.47 -4.18
CA GLN A 107 9.29 -10.13 -3.27
C GLN A 107 8.07 -11.01 -3.51
N LEU A 108 7.66 -11.18 -4.78
CA LEU A 108 6.54 -12.02 -5.16
C LEU A 108 6.75 -13.48 -4.75
N LEU A 109 7.94 -14.04 -4.97
CA LEU A 109 8.27 -15.40 -4.55
C LEU A 109 8.09 -15.59 -3.04
N GLY A 110 8.56 -14.60 -2.25
CA GLY A 110 8.39 -14.62 -0.80
C GLY A 110 6.93 -14.48 -0.36
N GLU A 111 6.22 -13.48 -0.89
CA GLU A 111 4.83 -13.20 -0.50
C GLU A 111 3.86 -14.35 -0.84
N TYR A 112 4.13 -15.07 -1.93
CA TYR A 112 3.33 -16.22 -2.38
C TYR A 112 3.88 -17.58 -1.94
N CYS A 113 4.93 -17.62 -1.11
CA CYS A 113 5.55 -18.85 -0.63
C CYS A 113 5.93 -19.82 -1.76
N CYS A 114 6.35 -19.30 -2.91
CA CYS A 114 6.67 -20.12 -4.09
C CYS A 114 8.16 -20.05 -4.41
N ASP A 115 8.63 -21.12 -5.05
CA ASP A 115 9.97 -21.18 -5.61
C ASP A 115 9.90 -21.47 -7.10
N ILE A 116 10.94 -21.05 -7.83
CA ILE A 116 11.05 -21.27 -9.27
C ILE A 116 12.36 -21.96 -9.58
N ASP A 117 12.29 -22.93 -10.48
CA ASP A 117 13.45 -23.70 -10.92
C ASP A 117 13.97 -23.22 -12.28
N SER A 118 15.17 -23.67 -12.65
CA SER A 118 15.79 -23.31 -13.94
C SER A 118 15.06 -23.84 -15.17
N ASP A 119 14.12 -24.76 -14.99
CA ASP A 119 13.40 -25.44 -16.08
C ASP A 119 12.39 -24.53 -16.80
N TRP A 120 12.12 -23.33 -16.27
CA TRP A 120 11.21 -22.34 -16.83
C TRP A 120 11.79 -21.52 -18.01
N GLY A 121 13.02 -21.83 -18.46
CA GLY A 121 13.35 -21.80 -19.89
C GLY A 121 13.78 -20.48 -20.56
N SER A 122 13.94 -19.35 -19.84
CA SER A 122 14.53 -18.13 -20.43
C SER A 122 15.91 -17.78 -19.87
N ASP A 123 16.71 -17.05 -20.65
CA ASP A 123 17.98 -16.49 -20.20
C ASP A 123 17.80 -15.57 -18.99
N ASP A 124 16.68 -14.83 -18.95
CA ASP A 124 16.33 -13.92 -17.87
C ASP A 124 16.05 -14.67 -16.55
N VAL A 125 15.32 -15.79 -16.60
CA VAL A 125 15.07 -16.62 -15.40
C VAL A 125 16.39 -17.19 -14.87
N ARG A 126 17.26 -17.67 -15.77
CA ARG A 126 18.59 -18.16 -15.37
C ARG A 126 19.45 -17.07 -14.76
N ALA A 127 19.40 -15.85 -15.31
CA ALA A 127 20.11 -14.70 -14.76
C ALA A 127 19.57 -14.32 -13.37
N PHE A 128 18.26 -14.22 -13.24
CA PHE A 128 17.60 -13.95 -11.96
C PHE A 128 17.95 -14.99 -10.89
N LEU A 129 17.90 -16.28 -11.20
CA LEU A 129 18.25 -17.34 -10.24
C LEU A 129 19.70 -17.26 -9.76
N ARG A 130 20.64 -16.93 -10.65
CA ARG A 130 22.04 -16.68 -10.25
C ARG A 130 22.17 -15.46 -9.34
N TRP A 131 21.54 -14.34 -9.70
CA TRP A 131 21.58 -13.13 -8.87
C TRP A 131 20.93 -13.37 -7.51
N ARG A 132 19.83 -14.11 -7.47
CA ARG A 132 19.13 -14.51 -6.24
C ARG A 132 20.00 -15.39 -5.35
N SER A 133 20.77 -16.33 -5.90
CA SER A 133 21.69 -17.14 -5.08
C SER A 133 22.81 -16.29 -4.46
N ILE A 134 23.37 -15.34 -5.22
CA ILE A 134 24.37 -14.39 -4.71
C ILE A 134 23.75 -13.50 -3.62
N TRP A 135 22.51 -13.04 -3.84
CA TRP A 135 21.78 -12.26 -2.85
C TRP A 135 21.58 -13.04 -1.55
N GLN A 136 21.08 -14.28 -1.63
CA GLN A 136 20.89 -15.18 -0.49
C GLN A 136 22.18 -15.41 0.30
N GLU A 137 23.31 -15.58 -0.40
CA GLU A 137 24.62 -15.74 0.23
C GLU A 137 25.05 -14.46 0.99
N ARG A 138 24.91 -13.28 0.37
CA ARG A 138 25.28 -12.00 1.00
C ARG A 138 24.43 -11.70 2.23
N VAL A 139 23.11 -11.83 2.10
CA VAL A 139 22.20 -11.55 3.23
C VAL A 139 22.39 -12.58 4.35
N GLY A 140 22.69 -13.84 4.02
CA GLY A 140 22.99 -14.88 4.99
C GLY A 140 24.28 -14.63 5.78
N LYS A 141 25.36 -14.16 5.12
CA LYS A 141 26.64 -13.84 5.77
C LYS A 141 26.53 -12.66 6.74
N GLU A 142 25.82 -11.61 6.34
CA GLU A 142 25.71 -10.37 7.13
C GLU A 142 24.54 -10.35 8.12
N GLY A 143 23.68 -11.38 8.06
CA GLY A 143 22.45 -11.46 8.86
C GLY A 143 21.42 -10.39 8.47
N TRP A 144 21.42 -9.98 7.20
CA TRP A 144 20.47 -9.00 6.67
C TRP A 144 19.19 -9.69 6.20
N HIS A 145 18.09 -8.95 6.21
CA HIS A 145 16.81 -9.41 5.67
C HIS A 145 16.17 -8.31 4.82
N GLY A 146 15.45 -8.70 3.78
CA GLY A 146 14.65 -7.78 2.97
C GLY A 146 13.33 -7.42 3.65
N PRO A 147 12.70 -6.28 3.29
CA PRO A 147 11.38 -5.89 3.82
C PRO A 147 10.28 -6.94 3.63
N HIS A 148 10.30 -7.67 2.51
CA HIS A 148 9.33 -8.73 2.21
C HIS A 148 9.38 -9.91 3.20
N GLN A 149 10.51 -10.12 3.87
CA GLN A 149 10.69 -11.23 4.81
C GLN A 149 10.13 -10.93 6.19
N VAL A 150 9.74 -9.68 6.47
CA VAL A 150 9.25 -9.27 7.81
C VAL A 150 8.01 -10.08 8.20
N GLY A 151 7.09 -10.35 7.27
CA GLY A 151 5.91 -11.18 7.53
C GLY A 151 6.28 -12.60 7.98
N GLU A 152 7.19 -13.25 7.26
CA GLU A 152 7.68 -14.59 7.63
C GLU A 152 8.44 -14.61 8.96
N LEU A 153 9.24 -13.57 9.24
CA LEU A 153 9.99 -13.47 10.50
C LEU A 153 9.04 -13.33 11.69
N VAL A 154 8.02 -12.48 11.59
CA VAL A 154 6.98 -12.33 12.63
C VAL A 154 6.19 -13.64 12.78
N LEU A 155 5.84 -14.30 11.68
CA LEU A 155 5.17 -15.60 11.71
C LEU A 155 6.00 -16.64 12.48
N LYS A 156 7.31 -16.73 12.24
CA LYS A 156 8.21 -17.63 12.99
C LYS A 156 8.29 -17.29 14.48
N LEU A 157 8.34 -16.00 14.82
CA LEU A 157 8.36 -15.54 16.21
C LEU A 157 7.06 -15.85 16.94
N LEU A 158 5.93 -15.69 16.25
CA LEU A 158 4.64 -16.17 16.70
C LEU A 158 4.75 -17.67 16.94
N GLU A 159 4.98 -18.51 15.92
CA GLU A 159 5.07 -19.98 16.04
C GLU A 159 5.96 -20.45 17.21
N GLN A 160 7.07 -19.77 17.48
CA GLN A 160 8.01 -20.06 18.58
C GLN A 160 7.58 -19.56 19.97
N ASN A 161 6.39 -18.97 20.13
CA ASN A 161 5.91 -18.34 21.36
C ASN A 161 6.79 -17.20 21.89
N ARG A 162 7.55 -16.54 21.00
CA ARG A 162 8.40 -15.39 21.36
C ARG A 162 7.67 -14.06 21.27
N LEU A 163 6.46 -14.07 20.69
CA LEU A 163 5.60 -12.90 20.57
C LEU A 163 4.20 -13.22 21.09
N ALA A 164 3.67 -12.36 21.96
CA ALA A 164 2.32 -12.48 22.48
C ALA A 164 1.33 -11.89 21.47
N PRO A 165 0.28 -12.62 21.08
CA PRO A 165 -0.74 -12.07 20.19
C PRO A 165 -1.53 -10.96 20.91
N PRO A 166 -1.99 -9.93 20.19
CA PRO A 166 -2.98 -8.99 20.75
C PRO A 166 -4.33 -9.69 20.97
N GLU A 167 -5.19 -9.09 21.80
CA GLU A 167 -6.53 -9.63 22.07
C GLU A 167 -7.44 -9.66 20.81
N ALA A 168 -7.31 -8.64 19.97
CA ALA A 168 -7.98 -8.58 18.67
C ALA A 168 -7.17 -7.77 17.66
N VAL A 169 -7.40 -8.06 16.38
CA VAL A 169 -6.87 -7.32 15.23
C VAL A 169 -8.02 -7.06 14.28
N THR A 170 -8.20 -5.81 13.84
CA THR A 170 -9.21 -5.47 12.83
C THR A 170 -8.56 -5.14 11.50
N LEU A 171 -9.03 -5.73 10.41
CA LEU A 171 -8.52 -5.51 9.06
C LEU A 171 -9.42 -4.53 8.30
N ALA A 172 -8.83 -3.53 7.67
CA ALA A 172 -9.53 -2.51 6.90
C ALA A 172 -8.97 -2.39 5.47
N GLY A 173 -9.86 -2.55 4.49
CA GLY A 173 -9.58 -2.33 3.07
C GLY A 173 -8.80 -3.44 2.36
N PHE A 174 -8.75 -4.65 2.93
CA PHE A 174 -8.11 -5.81 2.30
C PHE A 174 -9.08 -6.54 1.38
N ASP A 175 -8.91 -6.40 0.07
CA ASP A 175 -9.68 -7.16 -0.94
C ASP A 175 -9.04 -8.54 -1.21
N THR A 176 -7.71 -8.56 -1.28
CA THR A 176 -6.89 -9.76 -1.46
C THR A 176 -5.75 -9.75 -0.45
N MET A 177 -5.39 -10.92 0.06
CA MET A 177 -4.28 -11.10 0.98
C MET A 177 -3.22 -11.99 0.36
N THR A 178 -1.96 -11.75 0.72
CA THR A 178 -0.87 -12.65 0.32
C THR A 178 -0.91 -13.91 1.18
N PRO A 179 -0.50 -15.08 0.66
CA PRO A 179 -0.47 -16.33 1.43
C PRO A 179 0.30 -16.23 2.75
N VAL A 180 1.41 -15.47 2.79
CA VAL A 180 2.14 -15.20 4.05
C VAL A 180 1.26 -14.46 5.06
N PHE A 181 0.51 -13.46 4.61
CA PHE A 181 -0.36 -12.68 5.49
C PHE A 181 -1.55 -13.50 5.98
N GLU A 182 -2.18 -14.29 5.12
CA GLU A 182 -3.25 -15.22 5.51
C GLU A 182 -2.77 -16.23 6.57
N ARG A 183 -1.59 -16.80 6.38
CA ARG A 183 -0.99 -17.72 7.36
C ARG A 183 -0.72 -17.02 8.69
N LEU A 184 -0.27 -15.77 8.66
CA LEU A 184 -0.05 -14.96 9.86
C LEU A 184 -1.36 -14.73 10.63
N LEU A 185 -2.43 -14.35 9.94
CA LEU A 185 -3.75 -14.17 10.57
C LEU A 185 -4.26 -15.48 11.19
N LYS A 186 -4.10 -16.60 10.49
CA LYS A 186 -4.49 -17.91 11.00
C LYS A 186 -3.73 -18.27 12.28
N VAL A 187 -2.42 -18.04 12.33
CA VAL A 187 -1.61 -18.30 13.54
C VAL A 187 -2.02 -17.36 14.69
N LEU A 188 -2.40 -16.11 14.40
CA LEU A 188 -2.96 -15.22 15.42
C LEU A 188 -4.28 -15.77 15.98
N GLU A 189 -5.20 -16.22 15.12
CA GLU A 189 -6.48 -16.82 15.54
C GLU A 189 -6.26 -18.09 16.39
N GLU A 190 -5.37 -18.98 15.97
CA GLU A 190 -5.01 -20.20 16.72
C GLU A 190 -4.43 -19.89 18.11
N ARG A 191 -3.84 -18.70 18.27
CA ARG A 191 -3.30 -18.21 19.56
C ARG A 191 -4.30 -17.38 20.37
N GLY A 192 -5.57 -17.33 19.95
CA GLY A 192 -6.65 -16.67 20.67
C GLY A 192 -6.86 -15.20 20.32
N CYS A 193 -6.18 -14.67 19.29
CA CYS A 193 -6.46 -13.34 18.76
C CYS A 193 -7.77 -13.36 17.97
N ARG A 194 -8.67 -12.41 18.22
CA ARG A 194 -9.88 -12.26 17.38
C ARG A 194 -9.54 -11.44 16.14
N VAL A 195 -9.71 -12.04 14.95
CA VAL A 195 -9.53 -11.33 13.68
C VAL A 195 -10.88 -10.84 13.16
N CYS A 196 -11.04 -9.52 13.13
CA CYS A 196 -12.24 -8.80 12.70
C CYS A 196 -12.01 -8.08 11.37
N GLN A 197 -13.09 -7.75 10.67
CA GLN A 197 -13.06 -6.91 9.47
C GLN A 197 -13.80 -5.60 9.78
N LEU A 198 -13.22 -4.47 9.38
CA LEU A 198 -13.87 -3.19 9.56
C LEU A 198 -15.13 -3.12 8.67
N GLU A 199 -16.26 -2.77 9.27
CA GLU A 199 -17.50 -2.55 8.53
C GLU A 199 -17.29 -1.45 7.49
N THR A 200 -17.65 -1.76 6.25
CA THR A 200 -17.70 -0.78 5.18
C THR A 200 -19.16 -0.45 4.95
N PRO A 201 -19.63 0.79 5.19
CA PRO A 201 -21.03 1.15 5.01
C PRO A 201 -21.47 0.84 3.58
N ARG A 202 -22.34 -0.16 3.42
CA ARG A 202 -22.94 -0.48 2.13
C ARG A 202 -24.19 0.39 1.97
N GLY A 203 -24.02 1.54 1.34
CA GLY A 203 -25.15 2.35 0.90
C GLY A 203 -25.84 1.69 -0.29
N VAL A 204 -27.17 1.58 -0.25
CA VAL A 204 -27.93 1.34 -1.47
C VAL A 204 -27.82 2.61 -2.30
N SER A 205 -27.14 2.52 -3.44
CA SER A 205 -27.03 3.60 -4.42
C SER A 205 -27.59 3.12 -5.74
N GLU A 206 -28.27 4.01 -6.45
CA GLU A 206 -28.71 3.76 -7.81
C GLU A 206 -27.59 4.23 -8.77
N PRO A 207 -26.86 3.31 -9.41
CA PRO A 207 -25.81 3.69 -10.33
C PRO A 207 -26.43 4.36 -11.56
N VAL A 208 -25.92 5.53 -11.92
CA VAL A 208 -26.32 6.25 -13.13
C VAL A 208 -25.19 6.16 -14.15
N VAL A 209 -25.53 5.77 -15.38
CA VAL A 209 -24.59 5.74 -16.50
C VAL A 209 -24.88 6.94 -17.40
N VAL A 210 -23.84 7.71 -17.70
CA VAL A 210 -23.89 8.86 -18.61
C VAL A 210 -22.94 8.59 -19.77
N SER A 211 -23.45 8.72 -21.00
CA SER A 211 -22.61 8.66 -22.20
C SER A 211 -22.03 10.02 -22.53
N ALA A 212 -20.77 10.04 -22.95
CA ALA A 212 -20.08 11.18 -23.53
C ALA A 212 -19.67 10.85 -24.97
N ASN A 213 -19.56 11.88 -25.81
CA ASN A 213 -19.24 11.71 -27.23
C ASN A 213 -17.74 11.51 -27.48
N ASP A 214 -16.91 12.14 -26.65
CA ASP A 214 -15.47 12.10 -26.71
C ASP A 214 -14.88 12.31 -25.29
N PRO A 215 -13.56 12.12 -25.09
CA PRO A 215 -12.93 12.29 -23.79
C PRO A 215 -13.04 13.71 -23.20
N ASP A 216 -13.14 14.75 -24.05
CA ASP A 216 -13.25 16.14 -23.57
C ASP A 216 -14.68 16.42 -23.05
N ASP A 217 -15.71 15.90 -23.74
CA ASP A 217 -17.11 15.91 -23.29
C ASP A 217 -17.29 15.09 -21.99
N GLU A 218 -16.57 13.97 -21.85
CA GLU A 218 -16.56 13.17 -20.63
C GLU A 218 -16.05 13.99 -19.43
N ILE A 219 -14.92 14.67 -19.60
CA ILE A 219 -14.32 15.53 -18.57
C ILE A 219 -15.23 16.71 -18.25
N GLY A 220 -15.78 17.38 -19.27
CA GLY A 220 -16.69 18.51 -19.09
C GLY A 220 -17.92 18.12 -18.27
N ARG A 221 -18.59 17.02 -18.64
CA ARG A 221 -19.74 16.50 -17.90
C ARG A 221 -19.40 16.10 -16.48
N CYS A 222 -18.25 15.46 -16.28
CA CYS A 222 -17.76 15.11 -14.95
C CYS A 222 -17.60 16.38 -14.10
N ALA A 223 -16.92 17.40 -14.63
CA ALA A 223 -16.66 18.64 -13.92
C ALA A 223 -17.94 19.42 -13.58
N THR A 224 -18.89 19.51 -14.52
CA THR A 224 -20.22 20.09 -14.27
C THR A 224 -20.98 19.32 -13.18
N TRP A 225 -20.93 17.98 -13.20
CA TRP A 225 -21.57 17.15 -12.17
C TRP A 225 -20.95 17.40 -10.78
N VAL A 226 -19.62 17.50 -10.69
CA VAL A 226 -18.93 17.83 -9.43
C VAL A 226 -19.40 19.17 -8.87
N ARG A 227 -19.49 20.21 -9.71
CA ARG A 227 -20.03 21.52 -9.28
C ARG A 227 -21.45 21.40 -8.77
N GLN A 228 -22.34 20.72 -9.49
CA GLN A 228 -23.74 20.56 -9.08
C GLN A 228 -23.89 19.86 -7.73
N VAL A 229 -23.06 18.84 -7.47
CA VAL A 229 -23.08 18.10 -6.22
C VAL A 229 -22.56 18.96 -5.05
N LEU A 230 -21.51 19.75 -5.28
CA LEU A 230 -20.98 20.68 -4.27
C LEU A 230 -21.91 21.87 -4.00
N ASP A 231 -22.58 22.40 -5.03
CA ASP A 231 -23.58 23.47 -4.88
C ASP A 231 -24.78 23.00 -4.06
N ALA A 232 -25.18 21.73 -4.21
CA ALA A 232 -26.26 21.13 -3.43
C ALA A 232 -25.84 20.81 -1.98
N ASN A 233 -24.59 20.41 -1.76
CA ASN A 233 -24.05 20.12 -0.44
C ASN A 233 -22.54 20.42 -0.38
N PRO A 234 -22.12 21.55 0.22
CA PRO A 234 -20.71 21.93 0.29
C PRO A 234 -19.82 20.96 1.09
N ASP A 235 -20.41 20.18 2.00
CA ASP A 235 -19.67 19.25 2.87
C ASP A 235 -19.49 17.85 2.28
N VAL A 236 -20.01 17.60 1.07
CA VAL A 236 -19.93 16.29 0.42
C VAL A 236 -18.52 16.00 -0.09
N ARG A 237 -18.08 14.74 0.10
CA ARG A 237 -16.80 14.25 -0.41
C ARG A 237 -17.03 13.48 -1.70
N ILE A 238 -16.38 13.92 -2.77
CA ILE A 238 -16.51 13.32 -4.09
C ILE A 238 -15.19 12.60 -4.44
N GLY A 239 -15.31 11.33 -4.84
CA GLY A 239 -14.20 10.54 -5.37
C GLY A 239 -14.36 10.32 -6.86
N ILE A 240 -13.35 10.69 -7.66
CA ILE A 240 -13.29 10.40 -9.08
C ILE A 240 -12.21 9.33 -9.30
N VAL A 241 -12.58 8.23 -9.94
CA VAL A 241 -11.67 7.11 -10.21
C VAL A 241 -11.46 7.00 -11.71
N VAL A 242 -10.21 7.13 -12.15
CA VAL A 242 -9.83 7.06 -13.57
C VAL A 242 -8.80 5.95 -13.75
N PRO A 243 -9.08 4.89 -14.54
CA PRO A 243 -8.16 3.76 -14.71
C PRO A 243 -6.78 4.13 -15.29
N ARG A 244 -6.72 5.14 -16.17
CA ARG A 244 -5.49 5.65 -16.79
C ARG A 244 -5.27 7.12 -16.46
N LEU A 245 -5.05 7.39 -15.18
CA LEU A 245 -4.96 8.77 -14.71
C LEU A 245 -3.78 9.54 -15.34
N GLU A 246 -2.70 8.88 -15.75
CA GLU A 246 -1.55 9.55 -16.41
C GLU A 246 -1.97 10.32 -17.67
N ASP A 247 -2.79 9.69 -18.52
CA ASP A 247 -3.30 10.29 -19.77
C ASP A 247 -4.34 11.38 -19.47
N TYR A 248 -5.17 11.17 -18.45
CA TYR A 248 -6.33 12.01 -18.14
C TYR A 248 -6.06 13.12 -17.13
N ARG A 249 -4.91 13.13 -16.44
CA ARG A 249 -4.64 14.03 -15.31
C ARG A 249 -4.71 15.50 -15.71
N ALA A 250 -3.96 15.88 -16.75
CA ALA A 250 -3.88 17.27 -17.17
C ALA A 250 -5.24 17.79 -17.69
N PRO A 251 -5.89 17.07 -18.64
CA PRO A 251 -7.22 17.45 -19.12
C PRO A 251 -8.27 17.52 -18.01
N LEU A 252 -8.32 16.52 -17.12
CA LEU A 252 -9.29 16.48 -16.01
C LEU A 252 -9.07 17.61 -15.00
N LEU A 253 -7.82 17.89 -14.63
CA LEU A 253 -7.50 19.00 -13.73
C LEU A 253 -7.94 20.34 -14.34
N HIS A 254 -7.66 20.54 -15.64
CA HIS A 254 -8.04 21.77 -16.34
C HIS A 254 -9.56 21.95 -16.38
N GLY A 255 -10.31 20.88 -16.72
CA GLY A 255 -11.78 20.90 -16.73
C GLY A 255 -12.35 21.19 -15.34
N LEU A 256 -11.83 20.53 -14.30
CA LEU A 256 -12.25 20.77 -12.92
C LEU A 256 -11.90 22.17 -12.42
N GLN A 257 -10.74 22.72 -12.81
CA GLN A 257 -10.36 24.10 -12.45
C GLN A 257 -11.26 25.13 -13.11
N ALA A 258 -11.52 24.99 -14.42
CA ALA A 258 -12.44 25.86 -15.15
C ALA A 258 -13.84 25.85 -14.51
N GLU A 259 -14.29 24.66 -14.10
CA GLU A 259 -15.62 24.45 -13.52
C GLU A 259 -15.70 24.55 -12.01
N LEU A 260 -14.64 24.70 -11.22
CA LEU A 260 -14.77 24.84 -9.75
C LEU A 260 -14.21 26.17 -9.25
N ALA A 261 -13.16 26.65 -9.91
CA ALA A 261 -12.50 27.90 -9.56
C ALA A 261 -12.12 28.64 -10.85
N PRO A 262 -13.07 29.19 -11.63
CA PRO A 262 -12.76 29.88 -12.88
C PRO A 262 -11.81 31.06 -12.70
N ALA A 263 -11.80 31.69 -11.51
CA ALA A 263 -10.83 32.72 -11.14
C ALA A 263 -9.39 32.20 -11.00
N SER A 264 -9.20 30.91 -10.67
CA SER A 264 -7.89 30.26 -10.57
C SER A 264 -7.21 30.13 -11.93
N CYS A 265 -7.97 30.04 -13.03
CA CYS A 265 -7.41 29.97 -14.38
C CYS A 265 -6.70 31.27 -14.80
N LEU A 266 -6.95 32.38 -14.10
CA LEU A 266 -6.33 33.69 -14.34
C LEU A 266 -5.12 33.96 -13.43
N LEU A 267 -4.86 33.08 -12.44
CA LEU A 267 -3.82 33.25 -11.43
C LEU A 267 -2.83 32.06 -11.49
N PRO A 268 -1.56 32.28 -11.86
CA PRO A 268 -0.61 31.19 -12.08
C PRO A 268 -0.23 30.38 -10.82
N ASP A 269 -0.54 30.88 -9.62
CA ASP A 269 -0.16 30.28 -8.32
C ASP A 269 -1.37 29.79 -7.48
N SER A 270 -2.54 29.56 -8.09
CA SER A 270 -3.68 29.04 -7.32
C SER A 270 -3.50 27.57 -6.96
N GLU A 271 -3.63 27.23 -5.67
CA GLU A 271 -3.71 25.84 -5.22
C GLU A 271 -4.85 25.11 -5.94
N ALA A 272 -4.59 23.89 -6.38
CA ALA A 272 -5.59 23.09 -7.08
C ALA A 272 -6.76 22.75 -6.12
N PRO A 273 -8.02 22.88 -6.55
CA PRO A 273 -9.18 22.63 -5.71
C PRO A 273 -9.39 21.14 -5.37
N VAL A 274 -8.55 20.26 -5.92
CA VAL A 274 -8.69 18.80 -5.83
C VAL A 274 -7.40 18.13 -5.38
N ASN A 275 -7.53 17.09 -4.56
CA ASN A 275 -6.42 16.27 -4.13
C ASN A 275 -6.26 15.08 -5.10
N ILE A 276 -5.10 14.98 -5.77
CA ILE A 276 -4.80 13.93 -6.74
C ILE A 276 -3.86 12.90 -6.13
N SER A 277 -4.27 11.63 -6.22
CA SER A 277 -3.60 10.48 -5.60
C SER A 277 -2.25 10.11 -6.23
N LEU A 278 -2.03 10.47 -7.49
CA LEU A 278 -0.76 10.27 -8.20
C LEU A 278 0.11 11.51 -8.02
N GLY A 279 1.23 11.34 -7.33
CA GLY A 279 2.29 12.34 -7.32
C GLY A 279 2.81 12.58 -8.74
N THR A 280 3.21 13.81 -9.03
CA THR A 280 3.89 14.13 -10.28
C THR A 280 5.22 13.37 -10.32
N SER A 281 5.55 12.74 -11.46
CA SER A 281 6.92 12.25 -11.67
C SER A 281 7.86 13.45 -11.54
N LEU A 282 8.86 13.36 -10.66
CA LEU A 282 9.95 14.32 -10.62
C LEU A 282 10.74 14.13 -11.91
N ALA A 283 10.57 15.07 -12.84
CA ALA A 283 11.37 15.16 -14.06
C ALA A 283 12.82 15.54 -13.75
#